data_AF-A0A7X9BGU6-F1
#
_entry.id   AF-A0A7X9BGU6-F1
#
_cell.length_a   1.000
_cell.length_b   1.000
_cell.length_c   1.000
_cell.angle_alpha   90.00
_cell.angle_beta   90.00
_cell.angle_gamma   90.00
#
_symmetry.space_group_name_H-M   'P 1'
#
loop_
_entity.id
_entity.type
_entity.pdbx_description
1 polymer ?
#
loop_
_entity_poly.entity_id
_entity_poly.type
_entity_poly.pdbx_seq_one_letter_code
_entity_poly.pdbx_strand_id
1 'polypeptide(L)'
;MNKQSKMRRALGSGVAGVAALAMLATGTAHAANGTYYSSKQPYIVPQQALDMSYSAAPEGYTITYTEMLARHGSRGLSSYKYDALLKLMGQTASEVGGFVSEEAEQTFMANVQAIIDANVENGYGMLTGQGATQHQGIGSRAYQRN
;
A
#
# COMPACT_ATOMS: atom_id res chain seq x y z
N MET A 1 -53.83 43.26 16.74
CA MET A 1 -53.54 42.69 18.07
C MET A 1 -53.90 41.21 18.05
N ASN A 2 -52.94 40.30 17.83
CA ASN A 2 -52.66 39.18 18.74
C ASN A 2 -51.38 38.46 18.29
N LYS A 3 -50.49 38.17 19.25
CA LYS A 3 -49.13 37.64 19.08
C LYS A 3 -49.08 36.13 19.39
N GLN A 4 -48.12 35.46 18.75
CA GLN A 4 -47.58 34.11 19.04
C GLN A 4 -48.42 32.92 18.51
N SER A 5 -47.84 31.84 17.96
CA SER A 5 -46.63 31.16 18.39
C SER A 5 -45.94 30.29 17.31
N LYS A 6 -44.59 30.36 17.32
CA LYS A 6 -43.62 29.26 17.22
C LYS A 6 -43.45 28.48 15.89
N MET A 7 -42.60 29.06 15.04
CA MET A 7 -41.29 28.50 14.63
C MET A 7 -41.14 26.97 14.77
N ARG A 8 -41.44 26.23 13.69
CA ARG A 8 -40.93 24.85 13.50
C ARG A 8 -39.62 24.94 12.72
N ARG A 9 -38.50 24.84 13.45
CA ARG A 9 -37.15 24.72 12.90
C ARG A 9 -37.07 23.46 12.04
N ALA A 10 -36.61 23.64 10.81
CA ALA A 10 -36.21 22.57 9.90
C ALA A 10 -35.13 21.70 10.57
N LEU A 11 -35.47 20.45 10.84
CA LEU A 11 -34.52 19.40 11.19
C LEU A 11 -34.25 18.63 9.89
N GLY A 12 -33.24 19.03 9.13
CA GLY A 12 -33.06 18.47 7.80
C GLY A 12 -31.81 18.94 7.09
N SER A 13 -30.64 18.80 7.71
CA SER A 13 -29.34 18.89 7.01
C SER A 13 -28.20 18.63 8.01
N GLY A 14 -27.84 17.37 8.24
CA GLY A 14 -26.74 17.05 9.16
C GLY A 14 -25.90 15.82 8.82
N VAL A 15 -26.33 14.94 7.92
CA VAL A 15 -25.68 13.62 7.77
C VAL A 15 -24.88 13.48 6.47
N ALA A 16 -25.09 14.33 5.46
CA ALA A 16 -24.42 14.17 4.16
C ALA A 16 -22.97 14.68 4.10
N GLY A 17 -22.49 15.41 5.13
CA GLY A 17 -21.18 16.09 5.07
C GLY A 17 -19.97 15.25 5.49
N VAL A 18 -20.17 14.15 6.23
CA VAL A 18 -19.04 13.42 6.86
C VAL A 18 -18.47 12.32 5.96
N ALA A 19 -19.27 11.74 5.06
CA ALA A 19 -18.82 10.62 4.22
C ALA A 19 -17.78 11.03 3.15
N ALA A 20 -17.82 12.28 2.68
CA ALA A 20 -16.91 12.74 1.63
C ALA A 20 -15.48 13.03 2.14
N LEU A 21 -15.30 13.35 3.42
CA LEU A 21 -13.97 13.66 3.97
C LEU A 21 -13.10 12.41 4.18
N ALA A 22 -13.71 11.24 4.40
CA ALA A 22 -12.96 10.01 4.67
C ALA A 22 -12.28 9.43 3.41
N MET A 23 -12.82 9.69 2.21
CA MET A 23 -12.28 9.13 0.95
C MET A 23 -11.05 9.89 0.43
N LEU A 24 -10.78 11.11 0.92
CA LEU A 24 -9.62 11.91 0.51
C LEU A 24 -8.35 11.60 1.34
N ALA A 25 -8.48 10.90 2.47
CA ALA A 25 -7.35 10.68 3.39
C ALA A 25 -6.52 9.42 3.08
N THR A 26 -7.04 8.45 2.32
CA THR A 26 -6.36 7.16 2.13
C THR A 26 -5.21 7.21 1.12
N GLY A 27 -5.18 8.20 0.22
CA GLY A 27 -4.13 8.35 -0.79
C GLY A 27 -2.87 9.08 -0.31
N THR A 28 -2.97 9.89 0.74
CA THR A 28 -1.89 10.80 1.20
C THR A 28 -1.33 10.45 2.58
N ALA A 29 -2.02 9.62 3.37
CA ALA A 29 -1.66 9.39 4.78
C ALA A 29 -0.35 8.62 5.03
N HIS A 30 0.30 8.04 4.02
CA HIS A 30 1.36 7.05 4.25
C HIS A 30 2.79 7.51 3.92
N ALA A 31 3.00 8.76 3.49
CA ALA A 31 4.30 9.41 3.59
C ALA A 31 4.66 9.82 5.04
N ALA A 32 3.79 9.51 6.01
CA ALA A 32 3.88 9.95 7.40
C ALA A 32 5.14 9.49 8.14
N ASN A 33 5.81 8.42 7.69
CA ASN A 33 7.06 7.90 8.29
C ASN A 33 8.33 8.26 7.48
N GLY A 34 8.26 9.27 6.59
CA GLY A 34 9.42 9.70 5.80
C GLY A 34 9.84 8.74 4.69
N THR A 35 8.98 7.79 4.31
CA THR A 35 9.20 6.85 3.21
C THR A 35 8.36 7.23 2.01
N TYR A 36 8.98 7.24 0.82
CA TYR A 36 8.38 7.76 -0.41
C TYR A 36 8.33 6.68 -1.51
N TYR A 37 7.67 5.56 -1.23
CA TYR A 37 7.63 4.40 -2.15
C TYR A 37 6.68 4.55 -3.35
N SER A 38 5.92 5.64 -3.45
CA SER A 38 4.91 5.82 -4.50
C SER A 38 3.97 4.60 -4.57
N SER A 39 3.58 4.16 -5.77
CA SER A 39 2.75 2.98 -6.02
C SER A 39 3.44 1.63 -5.71
N LYS A 40 4.64 1.63 -5.13
CA LYS A 40 5.38 0.42 -4.68
C LYS A 40 5.30 0.24 -3.17
N GLN A 41 4.58 1.12 -2.48
CA GLN A 41 4.24 0.96 -1.06
C GLN A 41 3.65 -0.44 -0.83
N PRO A 42 4.28 -1.29 0.02
CA PRO A 42 3.69 -2.56 0.41
C PRO A 42 2.31 -2.36 1.06
N TYR A 43 1.38 -3.29 0.81
CA TYR A 43 0.05 -3.23 1.40
C TYR A 43 0.16 -3.28 2.94
N ILE A 44 -0.46 -2.31 3.59
CA ILE A 44 -0.58 -2.22 5.04
C ILE A 44 -1.96 -2.72 5.42
N VAL A 45 -2.02 -3.70 6.31
CA VAL A 45 -3.30 -4.23 6.78
C VAL A 45 -3.99 -3.16 7.64
N PRO A 46 -5.24 -2.76 7.34
CA PRO A 46 -5.97 -1.82 8.18
C PRO A 46 -6.22 -2.42 9.57
N GLN A 47 -6.04 -1.63 10.64
CA GLN A 47 -6.25 -2.10 12.02
C GLN A 47 -7.67 -2.67 12.24
N GLN A 48 -8.68 -2.02 11.66
CA GLN A 48 -10.07 -2.51 11.70
C GLN A 48 -10.23 -3.92 11.11
N ALA A 49 -9.41 -4.27 10.12
CA ALA A 49 -9.42 -5.59 9.49
C ALA A 49 -8.74 -6.65 10.38
N LEU A 50 -7.83 -6.24 11.27
CA LEU A 50 -7.19 -7.14 12.24
C LEU A 50 -8.12 -7.42 13.42
N ASP A 51 -8.78 -6.38 13.93
CA ASP A 51 -9.63 -6.47 15.11
C ASP A 51 -11.09 -6.85 14.77
N MET A 52 -11.39 -7.05 13.47
CA MET A 52 -12.74 -7.31 12.95
C MET A 52 -13.79 -6.31 13.45
N SER A 53 -13.40 -5.04 13.62
CA SER A 53 -14.20 -3.98 14.24
C SER A 53 -15.06 -3.19 13.27
N TYR A 54 -15.42 -3.80 12.14
CA TYR A 54 -16.37 -3.21 11.18
C TYR A 54 -17.78 -3.14 11.78
N SER A 55 -18.55 -2.11 11.40
CA SER A 55 -19.94 -1.99 11.84
C SER A 55 -20.77 -3.18 11.36
N ALA A 56 -21.56 -3.76 12.26
CA ALA A 56 -22.51 -4.81 11.92
C ALA A 56 -23.66 -4.29 11.03
N ALA A 57 -24.32 -5.20 10.32
CA ALA A 57 -25.57 -4.90 9.65
C ALA A 57 -26.66 -4.52 10.68
N PRO A 58 -27.56 -3.58 10.37
CA PRO A 58 -28.68 -3.26 11.26
C PRO A 58 -29.57 -4.48 11.53
N GLU A 59 -30.31 -4.44 12.63
CA GLU A 59 -31.30 -5.46 12.95
C GLU A 59 -32.29 -5.65 11.79
N GLY A 60 -32.53 -6.91 11.40
CA GLY A 60 -33.40 -7.26 10.27
C GLY A 60 -32.73 -7.27 8.90
N TYR A 61 -31.44 -6.90 8.79
CA TYR A 61 -30.68 -6.96 7.54
C TYR A 61 -29.62 -8.06 7.58
N THR A 62 -29.39 -8.70 6.43
CA THR A 62 -28.32 -9.67 6.24
C THR A 62 -27.51 -9.33 4.99
N ILE A 63 -26.21 -9.65 5.01
CA ILE A 63 -25.33 -9.48 3.86
C ILE A 63 -25.59 -10.64 2.90
N THR A 64 -26.08 -10.34 1.70
CA THR A 64 -26.38 -11.36 0.68
C THR A 64 -25.36 -11.40 -0.46
N TYR A 65 -24.50 -10.39 -0.58
CA TYR A 65 -23.51 -10.27 -1.64
C TYR A 65 -22.28 -9.48 -1.17
N THR A 66 -21.12 -9.86 -1.69
CA THR A 66 -19.87 -9.12 -1.51
C THR A 66 -19.05 -9.19 -2.80
N GLU A 67 -18.29 -8.13 -3.10
CA GLU A 67 -17.38 -8.08 -4.24
C GLU A 67 -16.06 -7.42 -3.85
N MET A 68 -15.01 -7.73 -4.62
CA MET A 68 -13.67 -7.19 -4.41
C MET A 68 -12.94 -7.02 -5.74
N LEU A 69 -12.27 -5.88 -5.89
CA LEU A 69 -11.23 -5.66 -6.88
C LEU A 69 -9.94 -5.35 -6.14
N ALA A 70 -8.90 -6.15 -6.38
CA ALA A 70 -7.58 -5.93 -5.82
C ALA A 70 -6.53 -5.90 -6.94
N ARG A 71 -5.58 -4.96 -6.85
CA ARG A 71 -4.34 -5.03 -7.63
C ARG A 71 -3.55 -6.28 -7.22
N HIS A 72 -2.66 -6.76 -8.09
CA HIS A 72 -1.63 -7.73 -7.72
C HIS A 72 -0.78 -7.27 -6.51
N GLY A 73 -0.23 -8.22 -5.76
CA GLY A 73 0.70 -7.97 -4.65
C GLY A 73 2.09 -7.52 -5.10
N SER A 74 3.00 -7.32 -4.15
CA SER A 74 4.40 -6.97 -4.41
C SER A 74 5.07 -7.93 -5.42
N ARG A 75 5.84 -7.36 -6.35
CA ARG A 75 6.59 -8.09 -7.39
C ARG A 75 8.06 -7.65 -7.38
N GLY A 76 8.94 -8.51 -7.89
CA GLY A 76 10.33 -8.15 -8.16
C GLY A 76 10.48 -7.11 -9.27
N LEU A 77 11.72 -6.79 -9.62
CA LEU A 77 12.04 -5.96 -10.79
C LEU A 77 11.47 -6.59 -12.05
N SER A 78 10.89 -5.80 -12.94
CA SER A 78 10.20 -6.32 -14.14
C SER A 78 11.12 -7.08 -15.10
N SER A 79 12.40 -6.70 -15.14
CA SER A 79 13.41 -7.20 -16.07
C SER A 79 14.79 -6.75 -15.57
N TYR A 80 15.84 -7.41 -16.03
CA TYR A 80 17.22 -6.97 -15.81
C TYR A 80 17.47 -5.63 -16.52
N LYS A 81 17.46 -4.52 -15.76
CA LYS A 81 17.51 -3.15 -16.33
C LYS A 81 18.13 -2.15 -15.36
N TYR A 82 17.43 -1.81 -14.27
CA TYR A 82 17.92 -0.79 -13.33
C TYR A 82 19.19 -1.27 -12.62
N ASP A 83 19.11 -2.48 -12.11
CA ASP A 83 20.20 -3.26 -11.53
C ASP A 83 21.34 -3.52 -12.51
N ALA A 84 21.04 -3.88 -13.75
CA ALA A 84 22.05 -4.05 -14.81
C ALA A 84 22.85 -2.76 -15.03
N LEU A 85 22.15 -1.64 -15.20
CA LEU A 85 22.77 -0.34 -15.47
C LEU A 85 23.58 0.16 -14.27
N LEU A 86 23.09 -0.05 -13.04
CA LEU A 86 23.83 0.27 -11.83
C LEU A 86 25.08 -0.60 -11.67
N LYS A 87 25.03 -1.88 -12.04
CA LYS A 87 26.20 -2.76 -12.03
C LYS A 87 27.28 -2.26 -12.99
N LEU A 88 26.91 -1.92 -14.22
CA LEU A 88 27.84 -1.37 -15.21
C LEU A 88 28.45 -0.04 -14.73
N MET A 89 27.62 0.87 -14.19
CA MET A 89 28.11 2.13 -13.61
C MET A 89 29.10 1.89 -12.47
N GLY A 90 28.79 0.96 -11.56
CA GLY A 90 29.67 0.61 -10.44
C GLY A 90 30.99 0.01 -10.90
N GLN A 91 30.98 -0.85 -11.93
CA GLN A 91 32.21 -1.41 -12.52
C GLN A 91 33.12 -0.31 -13.08
N THR A 92 32.57 0.60 -13.88
CA THR A 92 33.36 1.73 -14.40
C THR A 92 33.85 2.63 -13.26
N ALA A 93 33.04 2.90 -12.25
CA ALA A 93 33.45 3.70 -11.09
C ALA A 93 34.59 3.03 -10.31
N SER A 94 34.59 1.71 -10.16
CA SER A 94 35.70 0.95 -9.55
C SER A 94 36.99 1.10 -10.36
N GLU A 95 36.92 0.87 -11.69
CA GLU A 95 38.07 0.92 -12.60
C GLU A 95 38.78 2.28 -12.62
N VAL A 96 38.03 3.38 -12.47
CA VAL A 96 38.57 4.75 -12.53
C VAL A 96 38.77 5.39 -11.15
N GLY A 97 38.54 4.66 -10.05
CA GLY A 97 38.61 5.21 -8.70
C GLY A 97 37.57 6.29 -8.41
N GLY A 98 36.37 6.16 -8.99
CA GLY A 98 35.26 7.11 -8.89
C GLY A 98 34.39 6.99 -7.63
N PHE A 99 34.63 6.00 -6.77
CA PHE A 99 33.99 5.91 -5.46
C PHE A 99 34.66 6.83 -4.44
N VAL A 100 33.87 7.36 -3.50
CA VAL A 100 34.35 8.25 -2.44
C VAL A 100 35.16 7.54 -1.37
N SER A 101 35.01 6.22 -1.24
CA SER A 101 35.77 5.35 -0.36
C SER A 101 35.64 3.90 -0.80
N GLU A 102 36.57 3.06 -0.38
CA GLU A 102 36.53 1.61 -0.61
C GLU A 102 35.29 0.96 0.05
N GLU A 103 34.89 1.43 1.23
CA GLU A 103 33.68 0.96 1.92
C GLU A 103 32.39 1.25 1.11
N ALA A 104 32.31 2.43 0.49
CA ALA A 104 31.18 2.82 -0.35
C ALA A 104 31.10 1.94 -1.60
N GLU A 105 32.24 1.65 -2.22
CA GLU A 105 32.35 0.73 -3.35
C GLU A 105 31.84 -0.67 -2.98
N GLN A 106 32.40 -1.27 -1.93
CA GLN A 106 32.03 -2.62 -1.48
C GLN A 106 30.54 -2.71 -1.16
N THR A 107 30.01 -1.72 -0.43
CA THR A 107 28.59 -1.68 -0.06
C THR A 107 27.68 -1.54 -1.29
N PHE A 108 28.01 -0.64 -2.22
CA PHE A 108 27.23 -0.44 -3.43
C PHE A 108 27.20 -1.71 -4.29
N MET A 109 28.37 -2.30 -4.56
CA MET A 109 28.50 -3.49 -5.40
C MET A 109 27.80 -4.69 -4.77
N ALA A 110 27.91 -4.88 -3.46
CA ALA A 110 27.21 -5.94 -2.74
C ALA A 110 25.68 -5.79 -2.82
N ASN A 111 25.15 -4.58 -2.61
CA ASN A 111 23.71 -4.31 -2.67
C ASN A 111 23.13 -4.54 -4.09
N VAL A 112 23.85 -4.07 -5.12
CA VAL A 112 23.45 -4.28 -6.52
C VAL A 112 23.46 -5.77 -6.86
N GLN A 113 24.49 -6.51 -6.43
CA GLN A 113 24.56 -7.95 -6.71
C GLN A 113 23.45 -8.71 -5.97
N ALA A 114 23.18 -8.38 -4.70
CA ALA A 114 22.13 -9.03 -3.92
C ALA A 114 20.73 -8.85 -4.53
N ILE A 115 20.40 -7.66 -5.06
CA ILE A 115 19.09 -7.47 -5.73
C ILE A 115 19.02 -8.20 -7.08
N ILE A 116 20.13 -8.33 -7.81
CA ILE A 116 20.20 -9.14 -9.03
C ILE A 116 19.93 -10.60 -8.66
N ASP A 117 20.65 -11.14 -7.69
CA ASP A 117 20.54 -12.54 -7.29
C ASP A 117 19.12 -12.87 -6.81
N ALA A 118 18.51 -11.99 -6.00
CA ALA A 118 17.13 -12.15 -5.57
C ALA A 118 16.12 -12.17 -6.74
N ASN A 119 16.35 -11.38 -7.80
CA ASN A 119 15.47 -11.38 -8.97
C ASN A 119 15.76 -12.53 -9.94
N VAL A 120 17.00 -13.01 -10.01
CA VAL A 120 17.36 -14.22 -10.76
C VAL A 120 16.72 -15.45 -10.11
N GLU A 121 16.84 -15.58 -8.79
CA GLU A 121 16.26 -16.69 -8.03
C GLU A 121 14.72 -16.69 -8.08
N ASN A 122 14.09 -15.54 -7.80
CA ASN A 122 12.63 -15.44 -7.79
C ASN A 122 12.02 -15.41 -9.20
N GLY A 123 12.82 -15.08 -10.22
CA GLY A 123 12.36 -14.75 -11.57
C GLY A 123 11.95 -13.28 -11.69
N TYR A 124 12.56 -12.58 -12.66
CA TYR A 124 12.21 -11.19 -12.95
C TYR A 124 10.72 -11.06 -13.28
N GLY A 125 10.15 -10.02 -12.70
CA GLY A 125 8.76 -9.66 -12.83
C GLY A 125 7.85 -10.54 -12.00
N MET A 126 8.28 -11.60 -11.33
CA MET A 126 7.39 -12.48 -10.57
C MET A 126 6.88 -11.85 -9.26
N LEU A 127 5.80 -12.40 -8.68
CA LEU A 127 5.39 -12.06 -7.32
C LEU A 127 6.53 -12.38 -6.35
N THR A 128 6.70 -11.54 -5.33
CA THR A 128 7.56 -11.87 -4.20
C THR A 128 6.78 -12.67 -3.17
N GLY A 129 7.48 -13.31 -2.22
CA GLY A 129 6.84 -13.92 -1.05
C GLY A 129 5.93 -12.93 -0.30
N GLN A 130 6.35 -11.67 -0.17
CA GLN A 130 5.51 -10.60 0.41
C GLN A 130 4.21 -10.40 -0.40
N GLY A 131 4.30 -10.37 -1.74
CA GLY A 131 3.14 -10.23 -2.61
C GLY A 131 2.14 -11.38 -2.47
N ALA A 132 2.63 -12.61 -2.31
CA ALA A 132 1.80 -13.78 -2.03
C ALA A 132 1.10 -13.65 -0.67
N THR A 133 1.85 -13.34 0.39
CA THR A 133 1.31 -13.18 1.75
C THR A 133 0.26 -12.07 1.84
N GLN A 134 0.43 -10.97 1.10
CA GLN A 134 -0.55 -9.88 1.04
C GLN A 134 -1.92 -10.40 0.59
N HIS A 135 -1.98 -11.15 -0.52
CA HIS A 135 -3.25 -11.68 -1.03
C HIS A 135 -3.81 -12.82 -0.20
N GLN A 136 -2.96 -13.71 0.33
CA GLN A 136 -3.41 -14.75 1.25
C GLN A 136 -4.09 -14.13 2.47
N GLY A 137 -3.47 -13.10 3.07
CA GLY A 137 -4.07 -12.38 4.19
C GLY A 137 -5.36 -11.64 3.81
N ILE A 138 -5.42 -11.01 2.64
CA ILE A 138 -6.64 -10.36 2.14
C ILE A 138 -7.77 -11.38 1.99
N GLY A 139 -7.48 -12.54 1.38
CA GLY A 139 -8.44 -13.63 1.21
C GLY A 139 -8.96 -14.15 2.55
N SER A 140 -8.08 -14.43 3.50
CA SER A 140 -8.47 -14.90 4.84
C SER A 140 -9.39 -13.91 5.56
N ARG A 141 -9.09 -12.61 5.50
CA ARG A 141 -9.92 -11.58 6.13
C ARG A 141 -11.24 -11.36 5.39
N ALA A 142 -11.25 -11.50 4.06
CA ALA A 142 -12.48 -11.45 3.29
C ALA A 142 -13.41 -12.61 3.68
N TYR A 143 -12.89 -13.82 3.86
CA TYR A 143 -13.66 -14.95 4.36
C TYR A 143 -14.14 -14.76 5.81
N GLN A 144 -13.30 -14.22 6.69
CA GLN A 144 -13.69 -13.99 8.09
C GLN A 144 -14.78 -12.93 8.26
N ARG A 145 -14.90 -12.00 7.32
CA ARG A 145 -15.82 -10.85 7.41
C ARG A 145 -17.22 -11.15 6.87
N ASN A 146 -17.33 -11.99 5.85
CA ASN A 146 -18.58 -12.22 5.12
C ASN A 146 -19.03 -13.67 5.32
#